data_AF-A0AAN0LVV9-F1
#
_entry.id   AF-A0AAN0LVV9-F1
#
_cell.length_a   1.000
_cell.length_b   1.000
_cell.length_c   1.000
_cell.angle_alpha   90.00
_cell.angle_beta   90.00
_cell.angle_gamma   90.00
#
_symmetry.space_group_name_H-M   'P 1'
#
loop_
_entity.id
_entity.type
_entity.pdbx_description
1 polymer ?
#
loop_
_entity_poly.entity_id
_entity_poly.type
_entity_poly.pdbx_seq_one_letter_code
_entity_poly.pdbx_strand_id
1 'polypeptide(L)'
;MLRHANPTDLADLKAKFEREVHENVDSIAIGSFLTHDNTFVFQNESKEMGHAVIMPKVLELHGKRLKASYIIDIEDEDETILEELVAASSHEELITLLQSSDARKYEAVGFEPVVEIMEYNIQASSLPELGVEGIVLDPVSQDLVSVYNRFMKYFTGYFIRDASSFEAMKKELDSIRGGIIGFSENGILVGYAIYENKGSFMKIRECIYEKSGHLLRMPSFLSRGKSRIILQTSVSNILIDSFRMRKESRNTFF
;
A
#
# COMPACT_ATOMS: atom_id res chain seq x y z
N MET A 1 26.82 2.09 -10.25
CA MET A 1 26.27 2.75 -11.45
C MET A 1 24.88 2.20 -11.69
N LEU A 2 23.91 2.98 -11.25
CA LEU A 2 22.49 2.78 -11.47
C LEU A 2 22.12 2.89 -12.96
N ARG A 3 21.23 2.03 -13.44
CA ARG A 3 20.64 2.11 -14.78
C ARG A 3 19.27 1.45 -14.82
N HIS A 4 18.46 1.76 -15.83
CA HIS A 4 17.23 1.01 -16.09
C HIS A 4 17.51 -0.47 -16.38
N ALA A 5 16.62 -1.32 -15.89
CA ALA A 5 16.63 -2.76 -16.14
C ALA A 5 16.34 -3.04 -17.62
N ASN A 6 17.22 -3.78 -18.28
CA ASN A 6 16.99 -4.27 -19.65
C ASN A 6 16.12 -5.55 -19.61
N PRO A 7 15.68 -6.07 -20.77
CA PRO A 7 14.83 -7.27 -20.80
C PRO A 7 15.44 -8.51 -20.12
N THR A 8 16.76 -8.67 -20.15
CA THR A 8 17.45 -9.77 -19.46
C THR A 8 17.42 -9.59 -17.94
N ASP A 9 17.74 -8.39 -17.46
CA ASP A 9 17.68 -8.08 -16.02
C ASP A 9 16.26 -8.30 -15.47
N LEU A 10 15.23 -7.88 -16.21
CA LEU A 10 13.83 -8.07 -15.82
C LEU A 10 13.45 -9.54 -15.74
N ALA A 11 13.95 -10.38 -16.66
CA ALA A 11 13.71 -11.82 -16.61
C ALA A 11 14.40 -12.46 -15.40
N ASP A 12 15.63 -12.06 -15.12
CA ASP A 12 16.41 -12.56 -13.98
C ASP A 12 15.77 -12.15 -12.64
N LEU A 13 15.32 -10.89 -12.53
CA LEU A 13 14.61 -10.39 -11.35
C LEU A 13 13.28 -11.10 -11.13
N LYS A 14 12.48 -11.32 -12.19
CA LYS A 14 11.22 -12.09 -12.08
C LYS A 14 11.48 -13.51 -11.57
N ALA A 15 12.49 -14.18 -12.12
CA ALA A 15 12.88 -15.52 -11.66
C ALA A 15 13.41 -15.51 -10.22
N LYS A 16 14.09 -14.44 -9.80
CA LYS A 16 14.52 -14.23 -8.41
C LYS A 16 13.31 -14.10 -7.48
N PHE A 17 12.40 -13.18 -7.77
CA PHE A 17 11.19 -12.97 -6.98
C PHE A 17 10.32 -14.23 -6.89
N GLU A 18 10.21 -15.01 -7.97
CA GLU A 18 9.51 -16.30 -8.00
C GLU A 18 10.14 -17.37 -7.08
N ARG A 19 11.46 -17.33 -6.87
CA ARG A 19 12.14 -18.22 -5.91
C ARG A 19 11.96 -17.77 -4.47
N GLU A 20 11.96 -16.46 -4.24
CA GLU A 20 11.86 -15.85 -2.91
C GLU A 20 10.44 -15.89 -2.32
N VAL A 21 9.43 -16.23 -3.12
CA VAL A 21 8.02 -16.39 -2.70
C VAL A 21 7.84 -17.22 -1.44
N HIS A 22 8.68 -18.25 -1.27
CA HIS A 22 8.62 -19.12 -0.10
C HIS A 22 9.00 -18.40 1.20
N GLU A 23 9.75 -17.31 1.10
CA GLU A 23 10.28 -16.52 2.22
C GLU A 23 9.53 -15.19 2.38
N ASN A 24 9.12 -14.56 1.28
CA ASN A 24 8.37 -13.31 1.29
C ASN A 24 7.25 -13.32 0.23
N VAL A 25 6.00 -13.24 0.67
CA VAL A 25 4.84 -13.26 -0.24
C VAL A 25 4.75 -11.97 -1.07
N ASP A 26 5.30 -10.86 -0.56
CA ASP A 26 5.29 -9.56 -1.24
C ASP A 26 6.21 -9.56 -2.49
N SER A 27 7.14 -10.51 -2.57
CA SER A 27 8.01 -10.73 -3.73
C SER A 27 7.23 -11.06 -5.01
N ILE A 28 6.12 -11.82 -4.93
CA ILE A 28 5.30 -12.12 -6.13
C ILE A 28 4.66 -10.85 -6.67
N ALA A 29 4.11 -10.05 -5.76
CA ALA A 29 3.48 -8.78 -6.09
C ALA A 29 4.46 -7.91 -6.87
N ILE A 30 5.67 -7.71 -6.34
CA ILE A 30 6.71 -6.87 -6.96
C ILE A 30 7.12 -7.39 -8.34
N GLY A 31 7.41 -8.69 -8.47
CA GLY A 31 7.77 -9.31 -9.75
C GLY A 31 6.72 -9.11 -10.86
N SER A 32 5.44 -9.01 -10.49
CA SER A 32 4.33 -8.89 -11.45
C SER A 32 4.27 -7.54 -12.18
N PHE A 33 4.85 -6.48 -11.61
CA PHE A 33 4.80 -5.13 -12.18
C PHE A 33 6.14 -4.58 -12.64
N LEU A 34 7.21 -5.38 -12.66
CA LEU A 34 8.51 -4.94 -13.18
C LEU A 34 8.43 -4.63 -14.68
N THR A 35 8.82 -3.41 -15.04
CA THR A 35 8.96 -2.89 -16.40
C THR A 35 10.31 -2.18 -16.54
N HIS A 36 10.73 -1.92 -17.78
CA HIS A 36 11.92 -1.12 -18.05
C HIS A 36 11.85 0.26 -17.37
N ASP A 37 10.67 0.87 -17.39
CA ASP A 37 10.47 2.26 -16.98
C ASP A 37 10.46 2.44 -15.46
N ASN A 38 10.10 1.40 -14.69
CA ASN A 38 9.99 1.50 -13.24
C ASN A 38 11.08 0.74 -12.47
N THR A 39 11.93 -0.02 -13.15
CA THR A 39 12.92 -0.89 -12.50
C THR A 39 14.33 -0.43 -12.81
N PHE A 40 15.11 -0.23 -11.76
CA PHE A 40 16.52 0.09 -11.82
C PHE A 40 17.35 -1.07 -11.29
N VAL A 41 18.52 -1.25 -11.87
CA VAL A 41 19.52 -2.21 -11.41
C VAL A 41 20.84 -1.50 -11.13
N PHE A 42 21.55 -2.01 -10.13
CA PHE A 42 22.85 -1.50 -9.72
C PHE A 42 23.72 -2.66 -9.26
N GLN A 43 25.01 -2.38 -9.04
CA GLN A 43 25.93 -3.32 -8.44
C GLN A 43 26.11 -2.95 -6.97
N ASN A 44 25.79 -3.88 -6.07
CA ASN A 44 25.94 -3.67 -4.63
C ASN A 44 27.42 -3.79 -4.18
N GLU A 45 27.69 -3.56 -2.90
CA GLU A 45 29.05 -3.69 -2.33
C GLU A 45 29.67 -5.07 -2.56
N SER A 46 28.85 -6.12 -2.53
CA SER A 46 29.24 -7.52 -2.78
C SER A 46 29.45 -7.84 -4.27
N LYS A 47 29.34 -6.85 -5.15
CA LYS A 47 29.42 -6.97 -6.61
C LYS A 47 28.30 -7.77 -7.26
N GLU A 48 27.25 -8.08 -6.51
CA GLU A 48 26.03 -8.71 -7.01
C GLU A 48 25.09 -7.65 -7.58
N MET A 49 24.17 -8.09 -8.45
CA MET A 49 23.16 -7.21 -9.02
C MET A 49 22.05 -7.00 -8.00
N GLY A 50 21.93 -5.76 -7.51
CA GLY A 50 20.79 -5.30 -6.74
C GLY A 50 19.76 -4.60 -7.62
N HIS A 51 18.61 -4.27 -7.04
CA HIS A 51 17.52 -3.63 -7.75
C HIS A 51 16.77 -2.61 -6.88
N ALA A 52 16.07 -1.70 -7.56
CA ALA A 52 15.09 -0.81 -6.96
C ALA A 52 13.90 -0.63 -7.90
N VAL A 53 12.71 -0.46 -7.32
CA VAL A 53 11.47 -0.26 -8.08
C VAL A 53 10.84 1.07 -7.70
N ILE A 54 10.68 1.95 -8.68
CA ILE A 54 10.13 3.29 -8.53
C ILE A 54 8.88 3.42 -9.39
N MET A 55 7.74 3.66 -8.76
CA MET A 55 6.47 3.84 -9.45
C MET A 55 6.13 5.32 -9.58
N PRO A 56 5.86 5.83 -10.79
CA PRO A 56 5.34 7.18 -10.94
C PRO A 56 3.92 7.27 -10.37
N LYS A 57 3.66 8.36 -9.65
CA LYS A 57 2.38 8.67 -9.01
C LYS A 57 1.99 10.12 -9.29
N VAL A 58 0.71 10.41 -9.05
CA VAL A 58 0.20 11.78 -9.01
C VAL A 58 -0.30 12.03 -7.59
N LEU A 59 0.36 12.93 -6.88
CA LEU A 59 -0.01 13.34 -5.53
C LEU A 59 -0.96 14.54 -5.61
N GLU A 60 -2.10 14.48 -4.91
CA GLU A 60 -2.93 15.66 -4.66
C GLU A 60 -2.48 16.34 -3.37
N LEU A 61 -1.97 17.58 -3.48
CA LEU A 61 -1.52 18.40 -2.36
C LEU A 61 -2.15 19.78 -2.42
N HIS A 62 -3.00 20.10 -1.44
CA HIS A 62 -3.80 21.31 -1.31
C HIS A 62 -4.49 21.74 -2.61
N GLY A 63 -5.13 20.78 -3.30
CA GLY A 63 -5.84 21.03 -4.57
C GLY A 63 -4.93 21.15 -5.80
N LYS A 64 -3.61 20.92 -5.66
CA LYS A 64 -2.66 20.83 -6.78
C LYS A 64 -2.28 19.39 -7.05
N ARG A 65 -2.04 19.06 -8.32
CA ARG A 65 -1.55 17.73 -8.74
C ARG A 65 -0.07 17.82 -9.05
N LEU A 66 0.72 17.02 -8.33
CA LEU A 66 2.17 16.96 -8.47
C LEU A 66 2.55 15.57 -8.97
N LYS A 67 3.50 15.50 -9.89
CA LYS A 67 4.19 14.24 -10.20
C LYS A 67 5.05 13.87 -9.01
N ALA A 68 4.94 12.62 -8.56
CA ALA A 68 5.74 12.10 -7.47
C ALA A 68 6.25 10.69 -7.79
N SER A 69 7.53 10.45 -7.54
CA SER A 69 8.11 9.12 -7.62
C SER A 69 7.84 8.40 -6.31
N TYR A 70 7.39 7.15 -6.36
CA TYR A 70 7.19 6.34 -5.15
C TYR A 70 8.10 5.12 -5.20
N ILE A 71 9.13 5.09 -4.35
CA ILE A 71 10.02 3.95 -4.20
C ILE A 71 9.24 2.86 -3.45
N ILE A 72 8.99 1.75 -4.14
CA ILE A 72 8.21 0.63 -3.61
C ILE A 72 9.12 -0.41 -2.98
N ASP A 73 10.30 -0.63 -3.57
CA ASP A 73 11.22 -1.66 -3.14
C ASP A 73 12.66 -1.27 -3.45
N ILE A 74 13.56 -1.64 -2.56
CA ILE A 74 15.00 -1.47 -2.72
C ILE A 74 15.70 -2.60 -1.96
N GLU A 75 16.55 -3.34 -2.66
CA GLU A 75 17.25 -4.48 -2.07
C GLU A 75 18.42 -4.08 -1.17
N ASP A 76 19.09 -2.99 -1.51
CA ASP A 76 20.24 -2.47 -0.78
C ASP A 76 20.06 -0.98 -0.52
N GLU A 77 19.92 -0.64 0.76
CA GLU A 77 19.68 0.72 1.26
C GLU A 77 21.00 1.46 1.54
N ASP A 78 22.12 1.08 0.92
CA ASP A 78 23.37 1.86 0.99
C ASP A 78 23.13 3.32 0.60
N GLU A 79 23.77 4.24 1.32
CA GLU A 79 23.61 5.68 1.16
C GLU A 79 23.93 6.13 -0.28
N THR A 80 24.97 5.57 -0.90
CA THR A 80 25.37 5.90 -2.28
C THR A 80 24.30 5.48 -3.29
N ILE A 81 23.71 4.29 -3.10
CA ILE A 81 22.66 3.77 -3.97
C ILE A 81 21.40 4.63 -3.85
N LEU A 82 21.04 4.99 -2.62
CA LEU A 82 19.91 5.87 -2.34
C LEU A 82 20.11 7.27 -2.96
N GLU A 83 21.30 7.85 -2.84
CA GLU A 83 21.64 9.12 -3.48
C GLU A 83 21.52 9.04 -5.01
N GLU A 84 22.04 7.96 -5.64
CA GLU A 84 21.90 7.75 -7.09
C GLU A 84 20.42 7.63 -7.50
N LEU A 85 19.58 6.92 -6.72
CA LEU A 85 18.14 6.75 -6.98
C LEU A 85 17.35 8.05 -6.85
N VAL A 86 17.60 8.82 -5.79
CA VAL A 86 16.98 10.13 -5.57
C VAL A 86 17.41 11.10 -6.66
N ALA A 87 18.71 11.12 -7.01
CA ALA A 87 19.23 11.93 -8.10
C ALA A 87 18.54 11.58 -9.43
N ALA A 88 18.41 10.29 -9.77
CA ALA A 88 17.71 9.85 -10.97
C ALA A 88 16.25 10.32 -11.01
N SER A 89 15.53 10.25 -9.88
CA SER A 89 14.12 10.65 -9.78
C SER A 89 13.94 12.18 -9.83
N SER A 90 14.87 12.93 -9.24
CA SER A 90 14.78 14.40 -9.10
C SER A 90 14.82 15.17 -10.42
N HIS A 91 15.31 14.55 -11.51
CA HIS A 91 15.34 15.17 -12.83
C HIS A 91 13.95 15.23 -13.49
N GLU A 92 13.03 14.37 -13.07
CA GLU A 92 11.70 14.23 -13.70
C GLU A 92 10.56 14.63 -12.76
N GLU A 93 10.77 14.51 -11.44
CA GLU A 93 9.71 14.61 -10.44
C GLU A 93 10.09 15.51 -9.26
N LEU A 94 9.10 16.23 -8.73
CA LEU A 94 9.31 17.23 -7.67
C LEU A 94 9.41 16.60 -6.27
N ILE A 95 8.77 15.44 -6.09
CA ILE A 95 8.64 14.77 -4.80
C ILE A 95 8.98 13.31 -5.02
N THR A 96 9.86 12.76 -4.19
CA THR A 96 10.09 11.32 -4.08
C THR A 96 9.57 10.88 -2.72
N LEU A 97 8.79 9.81 -2.71
CA LEU A 97 8.20 9.26 -1.50
C LEU A 97 8.63 7.80 -1.34
N LEU A 98 8.71 7.33 -0.10
CA LEU A 98 8.88 5.91 0.22
C LEU A 98 8.19 5.56 1.54
N GLN A 99 7.93 4.28 1.77
CA GLN A 99 7.41 3.81 3.05
C GLN A 99 8.49 3.05 3.82
N SER A 100 8.75 3.44 5.07
CA SER A 100 9.70 2.73 5.93
C SER A 100 9.20 2.64 7.38
N SER A 101 9.64 1.59 8.07
CA SER A 101 9.45 1.42 9.52
C SER A 101 10.58 2.06 10.33
N ASP A 102 11.70 2.40 9.70
CA ASP A 102 12.82 3.14 10.31
C ASP A 102 13.18 4.35 9.44
N ALA A 103 12.71 5.52 9.89
CA ALA A 103 12.96 6.81 9.25
C ALA A 103 14.42 7.17 9.11
N ARG A 104 15.20 6.84 10.13
CA ARG A 104 16.54 7.38 10.34
C ARG A 104 17.52 6.92 9.27
N LYS A 105 17.21 5.82 8.59
CA LYS A 105 17.98 5.29 7.47
C LYS A 105 17.99 6.24 6.26
N TYR A 106 16.92 7.02 6.10
CA TYR A 106 16.71 7.83 4.90
C TYR A 106 16.94 9.33 5.14
N GLU A 107 17.12 9.73 6.41
CA GLU A 107 17.41 11.13 6.79
C GLU A 107 18.72 11.64 6.16
N ALA A 108 19.74 10.78 6.03
CA ALA A 108 21.03 11.13 5.45
C ALA A 108 20.92 11.60 3.98
N VAL A 109 19.97 11.02 3.23
CA VAL A 109 19.74 11.34 1.81
C VAL A 109 18.57 12.32 1.61
N GLY A 110 18.14 13.00 2.69
CA GLY A 110 17.21 14.12 2.64
C GLY A 110 15.73 13.78 2.74
N PHE A 111 15.36 12.55 3.06
CA PHE A 111 13.96 12.20 3.35
C PHE A 111 13.54 12.67 4.74
N GLU A 112 12.29 13.12 4.85
CA GLU A 112 11.69 13.54 6.11
C GLU A 112 10.34 12.82 6.33
N PRO A 113 9.98 12.48 7.59
CA PRO A 113 8.66 11.93 7.90
C PRO A 113 7.51 12.88 7.51
N VAL A 114 6.65 12.48 6.58
CA VAL A 114 5.50 13.29 6.14
C VAL A 114 4.13 12.72 6.52
N VAL A 115 4.01 11.38 6.66
CA VAL A 115 2.75 10.73 7.07
C VAL A 115 3.03 9.56 8.01
N GLU A 116 2.32 9.50 9.14
CA GLU A 116 2.33 8.33 10.03
C GLU A 116 1.11 7.41 9.76
N ILE A 117 1.37 6.13 9.55
CA ILE A 117 0.39 5.04 9.59
C ILE A 117 0.49 4.31 10.93
N MET A 118 -0.68 4.05 11.50
CA MET A 118 -0.89 3.39 12.76
C MET A 118 -1.48 2.01 12.53
N GLU A 119 -0.99 1.00 13.25
CA GLU A 119 -1.61 -0.32 13.26
C GLU A 119 -2.32 -0.59 14.60
N TYR A 120 -3.57 -1.00 14.50
CA TYR A 120 -4.42 -1.35 15.63
C TYR A 120 -4.72 -2.84 15.62
N ASN A 121 -4.45 -3.50 16.75
CA ASN A 121 -4.76 -4.92 16.93
C ASN A 121 -6.09 -5.07 17.66
N ILE A 122 -7.04 -5.70 16.98
CA ILE A 122 -8.45 -5.76 17.35
C ILE A 122 -8.82 -7.22 17.52
N GLN A 123 -9.24 -7.61 18.72
CA GLN A 123 -9.76 -8.96 18.92
C GLN A 123 -11.05 -9.14 18.11
N ALA A 124 -11.18 -10.24 17.37
CA ALA A 124 -12.36 -10.49 16.55
C ALA A 124 -13.64 -10.51 17.40
N SER A 125 -13.55 -11.03 18.62
CA SER A 125 -14.65 -11.07 19.61
C SER A 125 -15.09 -9.69 20.12
N SER A 126 -14.31 -8.63 19.88
CA SER A 126 -14.68 -7.25 20.24
C SER A 126 -15.47 -6.52 19.15
N LEU A 127 -15.49 -7.07 17.93
CA LEU A 127 -16.28 -6.52 16.83
C LEU A 127 -17.73 -6.98 16.93
N PRO A 128 -18.71 -6.12 16.59
CA PRO A 128 -20.11 -6.52 16.57
C PRO A 128 -20.32 -7.60 15.49
N GLU A 129 -21.20 -8.56 15.75
CA GLU A 129 -21.68 -9.49 14.74
C GLU A 129 -22.74 -8.78 13.88
N LEU A 130 -22.35 -8.35 12.69
CA LEU A 130 -23.24 -7.69 11.73
C LEU A 130 -23.61 -8.65 10.61
N GLY A 131 -24.83 -8.52 10.08
CA GLY A 131 -25.28 -9.24 8.90
C GLY A 131 -24.43 -8.97 7.66
N VAL A 132 -24.52 -9.86 6.66
CA VAL A 132 -23.75 -9.79 5.40
C VAL A 132 -24.43 -8.95 4.33
N GLU A 133 -25.64 -8.45 4.59
CA GLU A 133 -26.41 -7.67 3.63
C GLU A 133 -25.61 -6.46 3.18
N GLY A 134 -25.51 -6.27 1.86
CA GLY A 134 -24.74 -5.20 1.25
C GLY A 134 -23.24 -5.46 1.13
N ILE A 135 -22.68 -6.55 1.68
CA ILE A 135 -21.28 -6.92 1.40
C ILE A 135 -21.15 -7.33 -0.07
N VAL A 136 -20.22 -6.68 -0.77
CA VAL A 136 -19.87 -6.97 -2.16
C VAL A 136 -18.49 -7.62 -2.17
N LEU A 137 -18.41 -8.87 -2.63
CA LEU A 137 -17.13 -9.50 -2.89
C LEU A 137 -16.62 -9.01 -4.24
N ASP A 138 -15.34 -8.64 -4.31
CA ASP A 138 -14.69 -8.17 -5.54
C ASP A 138 -15.47 -7.04 -6.27
N PRO A 139 -15.64 -5.87 -5.64
CA PRO A 139 -16.36 -4.74 -6.24
C PRO A 139 -15.69 -4.23 -7.51
N VAL A 140 -16.47 -3.75 -8.47
CA VAL A 140 -15.95 -3.21 -9.75
C VAL A 140 -15.04 -2.01 -9.51
N SER A 141 -13.91 -1.94 -10.23
CA SER A 141 -12.89 -0.91 -10.01
C SER A 141 -13.39 0.52 -10.23
N GLN A 142 -14.36 0.73 -11.12
CA GLN A 142 -14.99 2.04 -11.31
C GLN A 142 -15.78 2.52 -10.08
N ASP A 143 -16.39 1.58 -9.36
CA ASP A 143 -17.10 1.89 -8.12
C ASP A 143 -16.11 2.20 -6.99
N LEU A 144 -14.97 1.48 -6.95
CA LEU A 144 -13.87 1.76 -6.03
C LEU A 144 -13.31 3.17 -6.21
N VAL A 145 -13.05 3.60 -7.46
CA VAL A 145 -12.63 4.98 -7.79
C VAL A 145 -13.66 5.99 -7.27
N SER A 146 -14.94 5.71 -7.47
CA SER A 146 -16.02 6.60 -7.06
C SER A 146 -16.06 6.77 -5.54
N VAL A 147 -15.91 5.69 -4.77
CA VAL A 147 -15.86 5.76 -3.30
C VAL A 147 -14.57 6.43 -2.82
N TYR A 148 -13.43 6.07 -3.40
CA TYR A 148 -12.12 6.66 -3.11
C TYR A 148 -12.16 8.18 -3.23
N ASN A 149 -12.63 8.70 -4.37
CA ASN A 149 -12.71 10.14 -4.61
C ASN A 149 -13.68 10.85 -3.66
N ARG A 150 -14.81 10.22 -3.32
CA ARG A 150 -15.75 10.80 -2.33
C ARG A 150 -15.15 10.90 -0.94
N PHE A 151 -14.27 9.97 -0.56
CA PHE A 151 -13.57 9.99 0.72
C PHE A 151 -12.39 10.97 0.70
N MET A 152 -11.58 10.94 -0.36
CA MET A 152 -10.36 11.74 -0.44
C MET A 152 -10.59 13.24 -0.57
N LYS A 153 -11.78 13.70 -0.95
CA LYS A 153 -12.13 15.13 -0.97
C LYS A 153 -11.98 15.84 0.39
N TYR A 154 -11.89 15.08 1.49
CA TYR A 154 -11.70 15.61 2.84
C TYR A 154 -10.23 15.64 3.28
N PHE A 155 -9.31 15.15 2.44
CA PHE A 155 -7.90 14.96 2.77
C PHE A 155 -7.01 15.60 1.71
N THR A 156 -5.72 15.65 2.02
CA THR A 156 -4.67 16.03 1.09
C THR A 156 -3.45 15.15 1.34
N GLY A 157 -2.50 15.13 0.41
CA GLY A 157 -1.36 14.21 0.47
C GLY A 157 -1.75 12.78 0.10
N TYR A 158 -2.66 12.61 -0.86
CA TYR A 158 -3.11 11.30 -1.33
C TYR A 158 -2.79 11.09 -2.81
N PHE A 159 -2.60 9.84 -3.21
CA PHE A 159 -2.36 9.50 -4.61
C PHE A 159 -3.66 9.46 -5.40
N ILE A 160 -3.69 10.10 -6.57
CA ILE A 160 -4.80 9.92 -7.50
C ILE A 160 -4.84 8.46 -7.97
N ARG A 161 -6.01 7.82 -7.88
CA ARG A 161 -6.25 6.46 -8.35
C ARG A 161 -7.36 6.46 -9.40
N ASP A 162 -7.14 5.68 -10.43
CA ASP A 162 -8.11 5.37 -11.47
C ASP A 162 -8.49 3.88 -11.44
N ALA A 163 -9.32 3.44 -12.38
CA ALA A 163 -9.73 2.04 -12.44
C ALA A 163 -8.53 1.11 -12.69
N SER A 164 -7.57 1.53 -13.52
CA SER A 164 -6.37 0.74 -13.82
C SER A 164 -5.50 0.51 -12.58
N SER A 165 -5.41 1.52 -11.71
CA SER A 165 -4.75 1.45 -10.40
C SER A 165 -5.36 0.36 -9.51
N PHE A 166 -6.69 0.30 -9.42
CA PHE A 166 -7.38 -0.73 -8.65
C PHE A 166 -7.27 -2.12 -9.29
N GLU A 167 -7.33 -2.24 -10.62
CA GLU A 167 -7.11 -3.52 -11.30
C GLU A 167 -5.70 -4.07 -11.07
N ALA A 168 -4.67 -3.21 -11.13
CA ALA A 168 -3.31 -3.59 -10.79
C ALA A 168 -3.20 -4.05 -9.33
N MET A 169 -3.82 -3.31 -8.42
CA MET A 169 -3.84 -3.63 -6.99
C MET A 169 -4.58 -4.95 -6.70
N LYS A 170 -5.67 -5.26 -7.39
CA LYS A 170 -6.35 -6.57 -7.22
C LYS A 170 -5.43 -7.73 -7.59
N LYS A 171 -4.68 -7.61 -8.70
CA LYS A 171 -3.69 -8.62 -9.11
C LYS A 171 -2.56 -8.77 -8.08
N GLU A 172 -2.08 -7.66 -7.53
CA GLU A 172 -1.12 -7.66 -6.42
C GLU A 172 -1.69 -8.43 -5.22
N LEU A 173 -2.91 -8.10 -4.81
CA LEU A 173 -3.56 -8.69 -3.65
C LEU A 173 -3.81 -10.19 -3.82
N ASP A 174 -4.19 -10.65 -5.02
CA ASP A 174 -4.40 -12.07 -5.30
C ASP A 174 -3.13 -12.89 -5.02
N SER A 175 -1.96 -12.33 -5.32
CA SER A 175 -0.67 -12.99 -5.08
C SER A 175 -0.34 -13.16 -3.60
N ILE A 176 -0.89 -12.29 -2.73
CA ILE A 176 -0.64 -12.28 -1.29
C ILE A 176 -1.82 -12.78 -0.45
N ARG A 177 -2.75 -13.53 -1.08
CA ARG A 177 -4.01 -14.01 -0.46
C ARG A 177 -4.84 -12.87 0.13
N GLY A 178 -4.76 -11.71 -0.50
CA GLY A 178 -5.55 -10.53 -0.20
C GLY A 178 -6.77 -10.40 -1.08
N GLY A 179 -7.39 -9.23 -1.00
CA GLY A 179 -8.48 -8.86 -1.88
C GLY A 179 -9.11 -7.53 -1.47
N ILE A 180 -10.15 -7.17 -2.19
CA ILE A 180 -10.97 -5.99 -1.89
C ILE A 180 -12.41 -6.46 -1.66
N ILE A 181 -12.99 -6.05 -0.53
CA ILE A 181 -14.43 -6.17 -0.30
C ILE A 181 -15.07 -4.78 -0.29
N GLY A 182 -16.33 -4.74 -0.68
CA GLY A 182 -17.16 -3.55 -0.68
C GLY A 182 -18.30 -3.64 0.33
N PHE A 183 -18.85 -2.48 0.68
CA PHE A 183 -20.16 -2.36 1.31
C PHE A 183 -21.05 -1.46 0.47
N SER A 184 -22.21 -1.99 0.07
CA SER A 184 -23.22 -1.34 -0.76
C SER A 184 -24.46 -1.04 0.05
N GLU A 185 -24.95 0.18 -0.08
CA GLU A 185 -26.21 0.65 0.49
C GLU A 185 -27.09 1.14 -0.66
N ASN A 186 -28.31 0.61 -0.78
CA ASN A 186 -29.25 0.92 -1.86
C ASN A 186 -28.67 0.72 -3.28
N GLY A 187 -27.82 -0.30 -3.46
CA GLY A 187 -27.19 -0.62 -4.74
C GLY A 187 -26.00 0.25 -5.11
N ILE A 188 -25.57 1.17 -4.23
CA ILE A 188 -24.42 2.04 -4.43
C ILE A 188 -23.31 1.62 -3.47
N LEU A 189 -22.10 1.43 -4.00
CA LEU A 189 -20.92 1.19 -3.16
C LEU A 189 -20.63 2.45 -2.31
N VAL A 190 -20.58 2.29 -0.98
CA VAL A 190 -20.40 3.38 0.00
C VAL A 190 -19.21 3.16 0.94
N GLY A 191 -18.46 2.08 0.74
CA GLY A 191 -17.23 1.77 1.44
C GLY A 191 -16.54 0.56 0.83
N TYR A 192 -15.24 0.44 1.08
CA TYR A 192 -14.47 -0.75 0.76
C TYR A 192 -13.32 -0.97 1.76
N ALA A 193 -12.84 -2.20 1.83
CA ALA A 193 -11.65 -2.56 2.60
C ALA A 193 -10.69 -3.38 1.73
N ILE A 194 -9.41 -3.01 1.76
CA ILE A 194 -8.30 -3.78 1.19
C ILE A 194 -7.72 -4.62 2.30
N TYR A 195 -7.61 -5.93 2.09
CA TYR A 195 -7.16 -6.86 3.12
C TYR A 195 -6.14 -7.88 2.62
N GLU A 196 -5.45 -8.49 3.58
CA GLU A 196 -4.56 -9.65 3.42
C GLU A 196 -4.95 -10.72 4.44
N ASN A 197 -5.12 -11.95 3.97
CA ASN A 197 -5.43 -13.08 4.85
C ASN A 197 -4.15 -13.76 5.32
N LYS A 198 -3.77 -13.52 6.59
CA LYS A 198 -2.58 -14.10 7.22
C LYS A 198 -2.86 -15.42 7.96
N GLY A 199 -3.92 -16.13 7.55
CA GLY A 199 -4.33 -17.40 8.16
C GLY A 199 -5.11 -17.19 9.46
N SER A 200 -4.41 -16.96 10.58
CA SER A 200 -5.04 -16.81 11.90
C SER A 200 -5.67 -15.44 12.14
N PHE A 201 -5.24 -14.42 11.40
CA PHE A 201 -5.74 -13.05 11.48
C PHE A 201 -5.90 -12.44 10.08
N MET A 202 -6.63 -11.33 10.01
CA MET A 202 -6.72 -10.49 8.81
C MET A 202 -5.97 -9.19 9.02
N LYS A 203 -5.21 -8.75 8.02
CA LYS A 203 -4.64 -7.40 7.98
C LYS A 203 -5.48 -6.56 7.03
N ILE A 204 -6.02 -5.45 7.48
CA ILE A 204 -6.75 -4.47 6.66
C ILE A 204 -5.80 -3.30 6.42
N ARG A 205 -5.33 -3.14 5.18
CA ARG A 205 -4.36 -2.09 4.77
C ARG A 205 -5.03 -0.75 4.55
N GLU A 206 -6.28 -0.78 4.12
CA GLU A 206 -7.06 0.41 3.84
C GLU A 206 -8.53 0.09 4.13
N CYS A 207 -9.23 1.01 4.77
CA CYS A 207 -10.68 0.90 4.96
C CYS A 207 -11.32 2.26 4.73
N ILE A 208 -11.97 2.40 3.58
CA ILE A 208 -12.62 3.62 3.14
C ILE A 208 -14.13 3.47 3.33
N TYR A 209 -14.77 4.53 3.84
CA TYR A 209 -16.17 4.52 4.18
C TYR A 209 -16.77 5.91 4.07
N GLU A 210 -18.05 5.99 3.72
CA GLU A 210 -18.74 7.29 3.61
C GLU A 210 -19.27 7.79 4.97
N LYS A 211 -19.67 6.88 5.87
CA LYS A 211 -20.19 7.17 7.21
C LYS A 211 -19.59 6.21 8.23
N SER A 212 -19.47 6.64 9.50
CA SER A 212 -18.93 5.81 10.58
C SER A 212 -19.64 4.46 10.74
N GLY A 213 -20.95 4.40 10.50
CA GLY A 213 -21.71 3.15 10.52
C GLY A 213 -21.34 2.15 9.42
N HIS A 214 -20.78 2.62 8.29
CA HIS A 214 -20.34 1.74 7.20
C HIS A 214 -18.99 1.10 7.52
N LEU A 215 -18.12 1.80 8.25
CA LEU A 215 -16.78 1.32 8.62
C LEU A 215 -16.85 -0.07 9.24
N LEU A 216 -17.68 -0.27 10.27
CA LEU A 216 -17.70 -1.53 11.03
C LEU A 216 -18.20 -2.74 10.25
N ARG A 217 -18.93 -2.54 9.14
CA ARG A 217 -19.48 -3.63 8.33
C ARG A 217 -18.37 -4.51 7.74
N MET A 218 -17.31 -3.89 7.22
CA MET A 218 -16.25 -4.59 6.52
C MET A 218 -15.29 -5.34 7.47
N PRO A 219 -14.76 -4.74 8.56
CA PRO A 219 -13.99 -5.47 9.57
C PRO A 219 -14.81 -6.57 10.26
N SER A 220 -16.08 -6.33 10.60
CA SER A 220 -16.96 -7.37 11.18
C SER A 220 -17.11 -8.58 10.25
N PHE A 221 -17.25 -8.34 8.95
CA PHE A 221 -17.28 -9.42 7.96
C PHE A 221 -15.93 -10.15 7.87
N LEU A 222 -14.82 -9.41 7.76
CA LEU A 222 -13.48 -9.99 7.62
C LEU A 222 -13.01 -10.72 8.88
N SER A 223 -13.53 -10.40 10.08
CA SER A 223 -13.11 -11.04 11.34
C SER A 223 -13.67 -12.44 11.52
N ARG A 224 -14.64 -12.87 10.70
CA ARG A 224 -15.32 -14.15 10.86
C ARG A 224 -14.34 -15.32 10.71
N GLY A 225 -14.30 -16.18 11.73
CA GLY A 225 -13.37 -17.31 11.79
C GLY A 225 -11.91 -16.93 12.04
N LYS A 226 -11.64 -15.70 12.50
CA LYS A 226 -10.30 -15.19 12.80
C LYS A 226 -10.17 -14.87 14.28
N SER A 227 -8.95 -14.89 14.81
CA SER A 227 -8.71 -14.49 16.21
C SER A 227 -8.71 -12.97 16.38
N ARG A 228 -8.18 -12.25 15.39
CA ARG A 228 -8.00 -10.80 15.42
C ARG A 228 -7.96 -10.18 14.02
N ILE A 229 -8.07 -8.86 13.98
CA ILE A 229 -7.79 -8.00 12.84
C ILE A 229 -6.66 -7.04 13.19
N ILE A 230 -5.75 -6.81 12.25
CA ILE A 230 -4.84 -5.66 12.26
C ILE A 230 -5.42 -4.61 11.31
N LEU A 231 -5.80 -3.45 11.81
CA LEU A 231 -6.29 -2.34 11.00
C LEU A 231 -5.20 -1.27 10.86
N GLN A 232 -4.82 -0.95 9.63
CA GLN A 232 -3.95 0.16 9.32
C GLN A 232 -4.77 1.42 9.03
N THR A 233 -4.37 2.55 9.60
CA THR A 233 -4.97 3.86 9.29
C THR A 233 -4.03 5.01 9.57
N SER A 234 -4.31 6.19 9.02
CA SER A 234 -3.59 7.42 9.40
C SER A 234 -4.05 7.96 10.76
N VAL A 235 -3.19 8.73 11.43
CA VAL A 235 -3.46 9.35 12.74
C VAL A 235 -4.72 10.23 12.74
N SER A 236 -5.12 10.75 11.58
CA SER A 236 -6.32 11.61 11.44
C SER A 236 -7.67 10.88 11.57
N ASN A 237 -7.70 9.54 11.56
CA ASN A 237 -8.94 8.78 11.71
C ASN A 237 -9.31 8.58 13.20
N ILE A 238 -9.91 9.62 13.79
CA ILE A 238 -10.31 9.76 15.20
C ILE A 238 -11.31 8.67 15.68
N LEU A 239 -12.02 7.98 14.77
CA LEU A 239 -13.04 7.00 15.16
C LEU A 239 -12.49 5.79 15.92
N ILE A 240 -11.20 5.47 15.79
CA ILE A 240 -10.59 4.29 16.43
C ILE A 240 -10.41 4.48 17.94
N ASP A 241 -10.18 5.72 18.41
CA ASP A 241 -10.04 6.01 19.84
C ASP A 241 -11.35 5.76 20.61
N SER A 242 -12.49 5.85 19.92
CA SER A 242 -13.81 5.59 20.52
C SER A 242 -14.08 4.11 20.83
N PHE A 243 -13.32 3.18 20.23
CA PHE A 243 -13.52 1.72 20.37
C PHE A 243 -12.54 1.03 21.34
N ARG A 244 -11.77 1.78 22.16
CA ARG A 244 -10.77 1.21 23.11
C ARG A 244 -9.80 0.22 22.46
N MET A 245 -9.33 0.53 21.25
CA MET A 245 -8.45 -0.36 20.47
C MET A 245 -6.99 -0.19 20.93
N ARG A 246 -6.24 -1.30 21.04
CA ARG A 246 -4.85 -1.30 21.53
C ARG A 246 -3.90 -1.00 20.36
N LYS A 247 -3.08 0.05 20.51
CA LYS A 247 -2.03 0.45 19.56
C LYS A 247 -0.82 -0.47 19.69
N GLU A 248 -0.27 -0.97 18.59
CA GLU A 248 0.91 -1.86 18.61
C GLU A 248 2.13 -1.35 17.84
N SER A 249 1.97 -0.56 16.77
CA SER A 249 3.12 -0.10 15.96
C SER A 249 2.83 1.23 15.22
N ARG A 250 3.90 1.87 14.72
CA ARG A 250 3.87 3.04 13.83
C ARG A 250 4.75 2.76 12.62
N ASN A 251 4.25 3.03 11.42
CA ASN A 251 5.02 3.08 10.17
C ASN A 251 4.96 4.50 9.61
N THR A 252 5.99 4.92 8.88
CA THR A 252 6.09 6.30 8.38
C THR A 252 6.28 6.31 6.86
N PHE A 253 5.63 7.24 6.19
CA PHE A 253 5.96 7.61 4.81
C PHE A 253 6.88 8.82 4.85
N PHE A 254 7.82 8.81 3.92
CA PHE A 254 8.74 9.88 3.60
C PHE A 254 8.37 10.46 2.25
#